data_AF-T1CE54-F1
#
_entry.id   AF-T1CE54-F1
#
_cell.length_a   1.000
_cell.length_b   1.000
_cell.length_c   1.000
_cell.angle_alpha   90.00
_cell.angle_beta   90.00
_cell.angle_gamma   90.00
#
_symmetry.space_group_name_H-M   'P 1'
#
loop_
_entity.id
_entity.type
_entity.pdbx_description
1 polymer ?
#
loop_
_entity_poly.entity_id
_entity_poly.type
_entity_poly.pdbx_seq_one_letter_code
_entity_poly.pdbx_strand_id
1 'polypeptide(L)'
;MITMAKKQKFPTFECLISNTVEEYDSEVENFFLVKNYLSTELAELRQLDPEWEENYVKIIRYLSALGESLVYLKDPPSHDFLI
;
A
#
# COMPACT_ATOMS: atom_id res chain seq x y z
N MET A 1 -14.93 -1.61 20.09
CA MET A 1 -14.49 -0.23 19.83
C MET A 1 -13.59 -0.27 18.62
N ILE A 2 -14.04 0.26 17.50
CA ILE A 2 -13.22 0.36 16.28
C ILE A 2 -12.27 1.54 16.53
N THR A 3 -11.01 1.25 16.80
CA THR A 3 -9.98 2.25 17.01
C THR A 3 -9.85 3.04 15.71
N MET A 4 -10.30 4.30 15.70
CA MET A 4 -10.02 5.21 14.58
C MET A 4 -8.51 5.28 14.42
N ALA A 5 -8.01 4.73 13.31
CA ALA A 5 -6.61 4.84 12.93
C ALA A 5 -6.21 6.31 13.01
N LYS A 6 -5.21 6.60 13.85
CA LYS A 6 -4.60 7.92 14.01
C LYS A 6 -4.34 8.46 12.60
N LYS A 7 -4.94 9.59 12.21
CA LYS A 7 -4.75 10.20 10.87
C LYS A 7 -3.26 10.32 10.59
N GLN A 8 -2.71 9.34 9.86
CA GLN A 8 -1.33 9.33 9.43
C GLN A 8 -1.29 10.35 8.31
N LYS A 9 -0.74 11.54 8.57
CA LYS A 9 -0.61 12.57 7.53
C LYS A 9 0.34 12.00 6.47
N PHE A 10 -0.14 11.86 5.25
CA PHE A 10 0.67 11.47 4.10
C PHE A 10 1.76 12.53 3.88
N PRO A 11 2.99 12.14 3.46
CA PRO A 11 4.03 13.11 3.17
C PRO A 11 3.57 14.10 2.10
N THR A 12 4.01 15.34 2.20
CA THR A 12 3.86 16.34 1.13
C THR A 12 5.10 16.35 0.24
N PHE A 13 5.04 16.99 -0.93
CA PHE A 13 6.20 17.16 -1.81
C PHE A 13 6.49 18.63 -2.09
N GLU A 14 7.74 18.95 -2.41
CA GLU A 14 8.14 20.29 -2.85
C GLU A 14 8.04 20.37 -4.37
N CYS A 15 7.14 21.22 -4.88
CA CYS A 15 6.99 21.44 -6.30
C CYS A 15 8.04 22.45 -6.77
N LEU A 16 9.02 21.99 -7.57
CA LEU A 16 10.15 22.80 -8.04
C LEU A 16 9.75 23.93 -9.01
N ILE A 17 8.54 23.90 -9.56
CA ILE A 17 8.04 24.91 -10.50
C ILE A 17 7.41 26.08 -9.75
N SER A 18 6.60 25.78 -8.74
CA SER A 18 5.86 26.76 -7.93
C SER A 18 6.60 27.18 -6.66
N ASN A 19 7.65 26.45 -6.25
CA ASN A 19 8.30 26.55 -4.94
C ASN A 19 7.29 26.43 -3.78
N THR A 20 6.23 25.66 -3.96
CA THR A 20 5.22 25.39 -2.92
C THR A 20 5.28 23.94 -2.46
N VAL A 21 4.96 23.73 -1.19
CA VAL A 21 4.70 22.40 -0.65
C VAL A 21 3.28 22.01 -1.02
N GLU A 22 3.15 20.95 -1.81
CA GLU A 22 1.88 20.47 -2.34
C GLU A 22 1.52 19.10 -1.73
N GLU A 23 0.21 18.87 -1.59
CA GLU A 23 -0.34 17.57 -1.21
C GLU A 23 -0.36 16.65 -2.43
N TYR A 24 -0.25 15.33 -2.20
CA TYR A 24 -0.45 14.36 -3.27
C TYR A 24 -1.93 14.33 -3.67
N ASP A 25 -2.21 13.82 -4.87
CA ASP A 25 -3.59 13.52 -5.27
C ASP A 25 -4.26 12.62 -4.21
N SER A 26 -5.47 13.01 -3.80
CA SER A 26 -6.29 12.29 -2.83
C SER A 26 -6.46 10.81 -3.16
N GLU A 27 -6.47 10.43 -4.44
CA GLU A 27 -6.58 9.03 -4.86
C GLU A 27 -5.28 8.25 -4.61
N VAL A 28 -4.13 8.87 -4.89
CA VAL A 28 -2.80 8.26 -4.67
C VAL A 28 -2.52 8.14 -3.18
N GLU A 29 -2.82 9.18 -2.39
CA GLU A 29 -2.75 9.12 -0.93
C GLU A 29 -3.61 7.97 -0.39
N ASN A 30 -4.87 7.91 -0.79
CA ASN A 30 -5.80 6.88 -0.34
C ASN A 30 -5.30 5.48 -0.69
N PHE A 31 -4.77 5.28 -1.90
CA PHE A 31 -4.17 4.02 -2.31
C PHE A 31 -3.06 3.57 -1.35
N PHE A 32 -2.08 4.43 -1.06
CA PHE A 32 -0.94 4.05 -0.22
C PHE A 32 -1.33 3.85 1.25
N LEU A 33 -2.29 4.62 1.77
CA LEU A 33 -2.85 4.42 3.11
C LEU A 33 -3.54 3.05 3.22
N VAL A 34 -4.41 2.71 2.27
CA VAL A 34 -5.11 1.42 2.24
C VAL A 34 -4.12 0.26 2.03
N LYS A 35 -3.14 0.42 1.13
CA LYS A 35 -2.09 -0.58 0.89
C LYS A 35 -1.32 -0.91 2.17
N ASN A 36 -0.91 0.11 2.92
CA ASN A 36 -0.16 -0.07 4.17
C ASN A 36 -1.02 -0.73 5.25
N TYR A 37 -2.28 -0.33 5.36
CA TYR A 37 -3.25 -0.97 6.26
C TYR A 37 -3.39 -2.47 5.95
N LEU A 38 -3.71 -2.81 4.69
CA LEU A 38 -3.85 -4.21 4.26
C LEU A 38 -2.56 -5.02 4.47
N SER A 39 -1.40 -4.43 4.18
CA SER A 39 -0.12 -5.12 4.37
C SER A 39 0.14 -5.46 5.84
N THR A 40 -0.36 -4.64 6.77
CA THR A 40 -0.25 -4.87 8.21
C THR A 40 -1.17 -6.01 8.63
N GLU A 41 -2.44 -5.96 8.24
CA GLU A 41 -3.44 -7.01 8.53
C GLU A 41 -2.99 -8.38 7.98
N LEU A 42 -2.45 -8.42 6.74
CA LEU A 42 -1.94 -9.65 6.14
C LEU A 42 -0.69 -10.20 6.86
N ALA A 43 0.18 -9.32 7.37
CA ALA A 43 1.35 -9.73 8.13
C ALA A 43 0.99 -10.32 9.50
N GLU A 44 -0.11 -9.85 10.11
CA GLU A 44 -0.69 -10.44 11.32
C GLU A 44 -1.36 -11.77 11.02
N LEU A 45 -2.18 -11.86 9.95
CA LEU A 45 -2.82 -13.10 9.52
C LEU A 45 -1.79 -14.21 9.23
N ARG A 46 -0.66 -13.86 8.60
CA ARG A 46 0.45 -14.80 8.39
C ARG A 46 0.95 -15.47 9.66
N GLN A 47 0.86 -14.80 10.80
CA GLN A 47 1.29 -15.36 12.09
C GLN A 47 0.21 -16.21 12.76
N LEU A 48 -1.06 -15.96 12.44
CA LEU A 48 -2.22 -16.60 13.06
C LEU A 48 -2.72 -17.81 12.26
N ASP A 49 -2.54 -17.80 10.94
CA ASP A 49 -2.97 -18.85 10.01
C ASP A 49 -1.76 -19.36 9.18
N PRO A 50 -0.99 -20.31 9.73
CA PRO A 50 0.18 -20.86 9.06
C PRO A 50 -0.17 -21.70 7.84
N GLU A 51 -1.40 -22.23 7.73
CA GLU A 51 -1.83 -23.00 6.56
C GLU A 51 -1.91 -22.13 5.31
N TRP A 52 -2.18 -20.84 5.48
CA TRP A 52 -2.25 -19.84 4.41
C TRP A 52 -1.00 -18.94 4.30
N GLU A 53 0.08 -19.23 5.04
CA GLU A 53 1.28 -18.38 5.09
C GLU A 53 1.78 -17.98 3.69
N GLU A 54 1.91 -18.95 2.78
CA GLU A 54 2.40 -18.72 1.43
C GLU A 54 1.51 -17.75 0.65
N ASN A 55 0.18 -17.86 0.82
CA ASN A 55 -0.79 -17.00 0.16
C ASN A 55 -0.71 -15.57 0.71
N TYR A 56 -0.57 -15.38 2.02
CA TYR A 56 -0.36 -14.05 2.58
C TYR A 56 0.94 -13.41 2.06
N VAL A 57 2.02 -14.18 1.94
CA VAL A 57 3.28 -13.70 1.36
C VAL A 57 3.08 -13.28 -0.10
N LYS A 58 2.34 -14.06 -0.90
CA LYS A 58 2.02 -13.71 -2.30
C LYS A 58 1.22 -12.41 -2.39
N ILE A 59 0.19 -12.23 -1.55
CA ILE A 59 -0.63 -11.00 -1.52
C ILE A 59 0.23 -9.79 -1.11
N ILE A 60 1.07 -9.90 -0.08
CA ILE A 60 1.94 -8.80 0.36
C ILE A 60 2.92 -8.41 -0.76
N ARG A 61 3.51 -9.39 -1.46
CA ARG A 61 4.38 -9.12 -2.62
C ARG A 61 3.63 -8.44 -3.75
N TYR A 62 2.41 -8.87 -4.05
CA TYR A 62 1.56 -8.23 -5.06
C TYR A 62 1.27 -6.77 -4.70
N LEU A 63 0.87 -6.48 -3.45
CA LEU A 63 0.64 -5.11 -2.99
C LEU A 63 1.90 -4.24 -3.10
N SER A 64 3.07 -4.79 -2.77
CA SER A 64 4.35 -4.10 -2.94
C SER A 64 4.62 -3.77 -4.41
N ALA A 65 4.50 -4.75 -5.30
CA ALA A 65 4.73 -4.59 -6.73
C ALA A 65 3.75 -3.58 -7.36
N LEU A 66 2.49 -3.57 -6.92
CA LEU A 66 1.51 -2.60 -7.37
C LEU A 66 1.90 -1.16 -6.96
N GLY A 67 2.36 -0.99 -5.71
CA GLY A 67 2.89 0.30 -5.25
C GLY A 67 4.12 0.76 -6.03
N GLU A 68 5.05 -0.15 -6.35
CA GLU A 68 6.20 0.16 -7.20
C GLU A 68 5.79 0.54 -8.63
N SER A 69 4.77 -0.12 -9.18
CA SER A 69 4.28 0.16 -10.53
C SER A 69 3.73 1.58 -10.65
N LEU A 70 3.03 2.05 -9.61
CA LEU A 70 2.54 3.44 -9.54
C LEU A 70 3.67 4.47 -9.38
N VAL A 71 4.68 4.19 -8.54
CA VAL A 71 5.81 5.13 -8.31
C VAL A 71 6.71 5.22 -9.54
N TYR A 72 6.99 4.09 -10.18
CA TYR A 72 7.97 4.01 -11.27
C TYR A 72 7.32 3.96 -12.66
N LEU A 73 6.00 4.11 -12.76
CA LEU A 73 5.23 4.04 -14.00
C LEU A 73 5.52 2.77 -14.80
N LYS A 74 5.58 1.62 -14.11
CA LYS A 74 5.77 0.29 -14.72
C LYS A 74 4.42 -0.38 -14.97
N ASP A 75 4.41 -1.43 -15.78
CA ASP A 75 3.24 -2.28 -15.96
C ASP A 75 2.79 -2.90 -14.61
N PRO A 76 1.47 -2.98 -14.35
CA PRO A 76 0.96 -3.54 -13.12
C PRO A 76 1.29 -5.05 -13.00
N PRO A 77 1.49 -5.57 -11.79
CA PRO A 77 1.65 -7.00 -11.58
C PRO A 77 0.41 -7.78 -12.03
N SER A 78 0.58 -9.01 -12.49
CA SER A 78 -0.56 -9.89 -12.82
C SER A 78 -1.39 -10.19 -11.57
N HIS A 79 -2.71 -10.24 -11.74
CA HIS A 79 -3.65 -10.66 -10.69
C HIS A 79 -3.71 -12.18 -10.52
N ASP A 80 -3.10 -12.94 -11.44
CA ASP A 80 -3.03 -14.41 -11.41
C ASP A 80 -1.92 -14.91 -10.46
N PHE A 81 -1.94 -14.46 -9.21
CA PHE A 81 -0.94 -14.83 -8.21
C PHE A 81 -1.47 -15.70 -7.06
N LEU A 82 -2.79 -15.81 -6.91
CA LEU A 82 -3.45 -16.68 -5.93
C LEU A 82 -3.71 -18.05 -6.58
N ILE A 83 -3.18 -19.11 -5.97
CA ILE A 83 -3.41 -20.51 -6.36
C ILE A 83 -4.12 -21.20 -5.19
#